data_AF-A0A5C0B1N6-F1
#
_entry.id   AF-A0A5C0B1N6-F1
#
_cell.length_a   1.000
_cell.length_b   1.000
_cell.length_c   1.000
_cell.angle_alpha   90.00
_cell.angle_beta   90.00
_cell.angle_gamma   90.00
#
_symmetry.space_group_name_H-M   'P 1'
#
loop_
_entity.id
_entity.type
_entity.pdbx_description
1 polymer ?
#
loop_
_entity_poly.entity_id
_entity_poly.type
_entity_poly.pdbx_seq_one_letter_code
_entity_poly.pdbx_strand_id
1 'polypeptide(L)'
;MSATPKSVPSAGPSAPSRSWPHLFKQALRDHPSDFDVSSLLIRLVILIVASFAMLIVGTKINSDSLAVTRYMASSQAPIGAELYPLAAREQITVLMYDTQFLNEQKSAWPLSYMDHGDWLERIATNPAGRPKAIFLDITFGQQRNDRSLPSLIQTLCRIRGEYGVPIFLAALPSPVDGQLKTRPEIQAATLPDATPCVSLVGVRYTPDPIDRHAWNYPLSTHLAGKQWNPGPASDPASFRSAAMAIAQDVAGIDLGVETEPMALIWAAGRPGIQQEIDKPDLLSYCQASTFSGTRLIPDLLRQLWEDSDEIPPPCPIHQTLSMIQTETMSEEALAPYLVDRYVMVGAAVAGYNDLVNSPVHGLIPGVYLHAMALDNLLTYGDQYKQNSAWYPFPPAGLIGAGLLTIFIVFAIHIATRALRERLSIRLRVFLSRHARLAAKVQWLTDDAAIDPAASPRQIASAAGSRLLKGALQLFAWMLRLSIQAGLALLLISALQMCFRIGMLPVVELLGMTLFIEAFDYLKKIRLFLWPGTDNVPGIHKP
;
A
#
# COMPACT_ATOMS: atom_id res chain seq x y z
N MET A 1 -33.12 95.86 4.29
CA MET A 1 -31.90 95.03 4.42
C MET A 1 -32.18 93.70 3.75
N SER A 2 -31.34 93.38 2.76
CA SER A 2 -31.60 92.48 1.64
C SER A 2 -31.34 91.01 1.97
N ALA A 3 -32.24 90.13 1.54
CA ALA A 3 -32.03 88.69 1.46
C ALA A 3 -31.20 88.34 0.21
N THR A 4 -30.28 87.38 0.34
CA THR A 4 -29.49 86.81 -0.76
C THR A 4 -29.90 85.34 -0.99
N PRO A 5 -30.04 84.87 -2.25
CA PRO A 5 -30.39 83.48 -2.54
C PRO A 5 -29.15 82.59 -2.67
N LYS A 6 -29.27 81.34 -2.16
CA LYS A 6 -28.30 80.26 -2.33
C LYS A 6 -28.39 79.66 -3.74
N SER A 7 -27.25 79.51 -4.39
CA SER A 7 -27.08 78.83 -5.69
C SER A 7 -27.09 77.30 -5.54
N VAL A 8 -27.75 76.64 -6.50
CA VAL A 8 -27.79 75.17 -6.69
C VAL A 8 -26.61 74.77 -7.59
N PRO A 9 -25.86 73.68 -7.30
CA PRO A 9 -24.81 73.19 -8.18
C PRO A 9 -25.38 72.37 -9.35
N SER A 10 -24.79 72.57 -10.53
CA SER A 10 -25.10 71.88 -11.78
C SER A 10 -24.68 70.40 -11.75
N ALA A 11 -25.55 69.53 -12.23
CA ALA A 11 -25.28 68.12 -12.45
C ALA A 11 -24.32 67.94 -13.66
N GLY A 12 -23.19 67.28 -13.43
CA GLY A 12 -22.28 66.80 -14.48
C GLY A 12 -22.83 65.57 -15.21
N PRO A 13 -22.24 65.21 -16.36
CA PRO A 13 -22.83 64.25 -17.30
C PRO A 13 -22.87 62.83 -16.75
N SER A 14 -24.02 62.20 -16.91
CA SER A 14 -24.30 60.80 -16.62
C SER A 14 -23.34 59.86 -17.36
N ALA A 15 -22.62 59.04 -16.60
CA ALA A 15 -21.85 57.91 -17.14
C ALA A 15 -22.81 56.89 -17.82
N PRO A 16 -22.43 56.30 -18.96
CA PRO A 16 -23.30 55.39 -19.69
C PRO A 16 -23.51 54.10 -18.90
N SER A 17 -24.79 53.77 -18.64
CA SER A 17 -25.21 52.48 -18.09
C SER A 17 -24.95 51.37 -19.10
N ARG A 18 -23.76 50.76 -19.04
CA ARG A 18 -23.45 49.55 -19.82
C ARG A 18 -24.39 48.43 -19.36
N SER A 19 -25.33 48.07 -20.22
CA SER A 19 -26.31 47.02 -19.94
C SER A 19 -25.63 45.65 -19.83
N TRP A 20 -26.04 44.93 -18.79
CA TRP A 20 -25.60 43.59 -18.38
C TRP A 20 -25.41 42.54 -19.51
N PRO A 21 -26.22 42.51 -20.60
CA PRO A 21 -26.05 41.53 -21.66
C PRO A 21 -24.75 41.67 -22.46
N HIS A 22 -24.18 42.88 -22.56
CA HIS A 22 -22.96 43.12 -23.31
C HIS A 22 -21.70 42.63 -22.59
N LEU A 23 -21.61 42.81 -21.27
CA LEU A 23 -20.50 42.29 -20.46
C LEU A 23 -20.49 40.76 -20.43
N PHE A 24 -21.66 40.12 -20.42
CA PHE A 24 -21.80 38.67 -20.46
C PHE A 24 -21.38 38.07 -21.81
N LYS A 25 -21.77 38.70 -22.93
CA LYS A 25 -21.34 38.28 -24.28
C LYS A 25 -19.85 38.50 -24.53
N GLN A 26 -19.24 39.51 -23.93
CA GLN A 26 -17.81 39.80 -24.07
C GLN A 26 -16.96 38.83 -23.23
N ALA A 27 -17.36 38.56 -21.98
CA ALA A 27 -16.68 37.57 -21.13
C ALA A 27 -16.72 36.12 -21.67
N LEU A 28 -17.73 35.76 -22.45
CA LEU A 28 -17.82 34.46 -23.12
C LEU A 28 -17.00 34.38 -24.42
N ARG A 29 -16.62 35.53 -25.00
CA ARG A 29 -15.90 35.60 -26.29
C ARG A 29 -14.37 35.69 -26.10
N ASP A 30 -13.90 36.14 -24.94
CA ASP A 30 -12.48 36.38 -24.66
C ASP A 30 -11.70 35.15 -24.10
N HIS A 31 -12.33 33.98 -24.00
CA HIS A 31 -11.64 32.73 -23.57
C HIS A 31 -11.76 31.54 -24.56
N PRO A 32 -11.40 31.62 -25.86
CA PRO A 32 -11.53 30.48 -26.78
C PRO A 32 -10.29 29.58 -26.90
N SER A 33 -9.13 29.89 -26.28
CA SER A 33 -7.84 29.34 -26.76
C SER A 33 -7.11 28.35 -25.86
N ASP A 34 -7.62 27.99 -24.67
CA ASP A 34 -6.89 27.11 -23.74
C ASP A 34 -7.13 25.59 -23.98
N PHE A 35 -8.06 25.24 -24.87
CA PHE A 35 -8.44 23.86 -25.20
C PHE A 35 -8.12 23.49 -26.66
N ASP A 36 -7.10 24.10 -27.26
CA ASP A 36 -6.59 23.60 -28.53
C ASP A 36 -6.05 22.17 -28.36
N VAL A 37 -6.61 21.23 -29.13
CA VAL A 37 -6.25 19.81 -29.11
C VAL A 37 -4.75 19.63 -29.34
N SER A 38 -4.14 20.44 -30.21
CA SER A 38 -2.70 20.35 -30.48
C SER A 38 -1.87 20.69 -29.24
N SER A 39 -2.24 21.75 -28.52
CA SER A 39 -1.59 22.15 -27.27
C SER A 39 -1.82 21.13 -26.14
N LEU A 40 -2.98 20.47 -26.09
CA LEU A 40 -3.26 19.43 -25.10
C LEU A 40 -2.42 18.18 -25.36
N LEU A 41 -2.30 17.75 -26.63
CA LEU A 41 -1.47 16.61 -27.02
C LEU A 41 0.01 16.87 -26.72
N ILE A 42 0.53 18.05 -27.02
CA ILE A 42 1.93 18.41 -26.70
C ILE A 42 2.16 18.34 -25.18
N ARG A 43 1.22 18.86 -24.37
CA ARG A 43 1.32 18.80 -22.90
C ARG A 43 1.32 17.35 -22.39
N LEU A 44 0.47 16.50 -22.93
CA LEU A 44 0.41 15.08 -22.57
C LEU A 44 1.73 14.37 -22.93
N VAL A 45 2.27 14.60 -24.12
CA VAL A 45 3.55 14.01 -24.53
C VAL A 45 4.69 14.48 -23.63
N ILE A 46 4.77 15.77 -23.31
CA ILE A 46 5.78 16.30 -22.38
C ILE A 46 5.62 15.64 -21.01
N LEU A 47 4.38 15.50 -20.51
CA LEU A 47 4.12 14.85 -19.23
C LEU A 47 4.59 13.39 -19.23
N ILE A 48 4.26 12.62 -20.27
CA ILE A 48 4.71 11.23 -20.42
C ILE A 48 6.23 11.16 -20.40
N VAL A 49 6.90 11.92 -21.27
CA VAL A 49 8.36 11.91 -21.38
C VAL A 49 9.01 12.33 -20.06
N ALA A 50 8.51 13.38 -19.43
CA ALA A 50 9.04 13.88 -18.16
C ALA A 50 8.84 12.87 -17.01
N SER A 51 7.67 12.22 -16.91
CA SER A 51 7.39 11.21 -15.88
C SER A 51 8.31 10.00 -16.02
N PHE A 52 8.47 9.45 -17.23
CA PHE A 52 9.38 8.32 -17.46
C PHE A 52 10.86 8.72 -17.29
N ALA A 53 11.25 9.92 -17.71
CA ALA A 53 12.60 10.42 -17.48
C ALA A 53 12.91 10.57 -15.99
N MET A 54 11.97 11.08 -15.20
CA MET A 54 12.10 11.18 -13.73
C MET A 54 12.19 9.80 -13.07
N LEU A 55 11.48 8.79 -13.56
CA LEU A 55 11.64 7.42 -13.08
C LEU A 55 13.06 6.88 -13.36
N ILE A 56 13.56 7.06 -14.58
CA ILE A 56 14.92 6.61 -14.98
C ILE A 56 16.00 7.33 -14.17
N VAL A 57 15.82 8.64 -13.93
CA VAL A 57 16.73 9.42 -13.10
C VAL A 57 16.62 8.97 -11.64
N GLY A 58 15.41 8.77 -11.15
CA GLY A 58 15.13 8.26 -9.81
C GLY A 58 15.88 6.97 -9.54
N THR A 59 15.74 5.96 -10.41
CA THR A 59 16.38 4.64 -10.19
C THR A 59 17.91 4.76 -10.15
N LYS A 60 18.52 5.68 -10.91
CA LYS A 60 19.96 5.96 -10.85
C LYS A 60 20.42 6.68 -9.58
N ILE A 61 19.55 7.46 -8.94
CA ILE A 61 19.84 8.14 -7.66
C ILE A 61 19.48 7.22 -6.47
N ASN A 62 19.25 5.93 -6.70
CA ASN A 62 18.80 4.96 -5.70
C ASN A 62 17.39 5.29 -5.16
N SER A 63 16.43 5.57 -6.05
CA SER A 63 15.04 5.93 -5.69
C SER A 63 14.28 4.91 -4.88
N ASP A 64 14.79 3.69 -4.74
CA ASP A 64 14.31 2.70 -3.75
C ASP A 64 14.32 3.29 -2.33
N SER A 65 14.99 4.42 -2.13
CA SER A 65 15.10 5.23 -0.91
C SER A 65 14.20 6.49 -0.85
N LEU A 66 13.24 6.70 -1.77
CA LEU A 66 12.34 7.85 -1.70
C LEU A 66 11.27 7.69 -0.60
N ALA A 67 11.51 8.35 0.53
CA ALA A 67 10.60 8.34 1.69
C ALA A 67 9.14 8.73 1.34
N VAL A 68 8.95 9.63 0.37
CA VAL A 68 7.61 10.06 -0.08
C VAL A 68 6.83 8.90 -0.73
N THR A 69 7.48 8.08 -1.54
CA THR A 69 6.85 6.90 -2.17
C THR A 69 6.38 5.92 -1.11
N ARG A 70 7.24 5.61 -0.13
CA ARG A 70 6.91 4.67 0.95
C ARG A 70 5.83 5.20 1.88
N TYR A 71 5.84 6.51 2.13
CA TYR A 71 4.77 7.17 2.85
C TYR A 71 3.42 7.04 2.12
N MET A 72 3.39 7.29 0.80
CA MET A 72 2.18 7.14 -0.01
C MET A 72 1.70 5.68 -0.06
N ALA A 73 2.61 4.73 -0.24
CA ALA A 73 2.29 3.30 -0.25
C ALA A 73 1.76 2.82 1.11
N SER A 74 2.39 3.22 2.21
CA SER A 74 1.92 2.92 3.57
C SER A 74 0.54 3.50 3.84
N SER A 75 0.27 4.73 3.37
CA SER A 75 -1.05 5.35 3.49
C SER A 75 -2.13 4.64 2.66
N GLN A 76 -1.73 4.00 1.55
CA GLN A 76 -2.64 3.27 0.68
C GLN A 76 -2.92 1.84 1.15
N ALA A 77 -1.95 1.19 1.79
CA ALA A 77 -2.02 -0.23 2.13
C ALA A 77 -3.32 -0.61 2.87
N PRO A 78 -3.82 0.13 3.87
CA PRO A 78 -5.10 -0.18 4.51
C PRO A 78 -6.29 -0.17 3.55
N ILE A 79 -6.30 0.71 2.55
CA ILE A 79 -7.38 0.78 1.54
C ILE A 79 -7.32 -0.44 0.63
N GLY A 80 -6.13 -0.79 0.14
CA GLY A 80 -5.93 -1.99 -0.66
C GLY A 80 -6.27 -3.26 0.11
N ALA A 81 -6.00 -3.27 1.41
CA ALA A 81 -6.24 -4.38 2.30
C ALA A 81 -7.74 -4.68 2.48
N GLU A 82 -8.58 -3.66 2.59
CA GLU A 82 -10.05 -3.81 2.67
C GLU A 82 -10.68 -4.28 1.34
N LEU A 83 -10.02 -4.00 0.20
CA LEU A 83 -10.47 -4.43 -1.13
C LEU A 83 -9.96 -5.82 -1.52
N TYR A 84 -9.13 -6.44 -0.68
CA TYR A 84 -8.53 -7.73 -0.95
C TYR A 84 -9.59 -8.86 -0.97
N PRO A 85 -9.60 -9.76 -1.97
CA PRO A 85 -10.52 -10.90 -2.00
C PRO A 85 -10.23 -11.90 -0.87
N LEU A 86 -11.23 -12.19 -0.02
CA LEU A 86 -11.04 -13.06 1.16
C LEU A 86 -11.29 -14.55 0.91
N ALA A 87 -11.32 -15.00 -0.35
CA ALA A 87 -11.71 -16.38 -0.69
C ALA A 87 -10.69 -17.45 -0.24
N ALA A 88 -9.39 -17.13 -0.26
CA ALA A 88 -8.35 -18.06 0.19
C ALA A 88 -8.14 -18.07 1.70
N ARG A 89 -8.56 -17.01 2.41
CA ARG A 89 -8.36 -16.82 3.85
C ARG A 89 -8.74 -18.02 4.68
N GLU A 90 -9.90 -18.60 4.41
CA GLU A 90 -10.43 -19.72 5.21
C GLU A 90 -9.67 -21.01 4.94
N GLN A 91 -8.89 -21.11 3.86
CA GLN A 91 -8.11 -22.29 3.54
C GLN A 91 -6.82 -22.38 4.37
N ILE A 92 -6.42 -21.30 5.06
CA ILE A 92 -5.15 -21.22 5.80
C ILE A 92 -5.45 -21.01 7.27
N THR A 93 -4.81 -21.84 8.11
CA THR A 93 -4.86 -21.70 9.57
C THR A 93 -3.44 -21.53 10.11
N VAL A 94 -3.28 -20.60 11.04
CA VAL A 94 -2.03 -20.33 11.74
C VAL A 94 -2.12 -20.92 13.15
N LEU A 95 -1.17 -21.78 13.51
CA LEU A 95 -1.01 -22.31 14.86
C LEU A 95 0.22 -21.70 15.50
N MET A 96 0.07 -21.15 16.70
CA MET A 96 1.13 -20.41 17.37
C MET A 96 1.60 -21.13 18.62
N TYR A 97 2.88 -21.43 18.70
CA TYR A 97 3.54 -21.56 20.00
C TYR A 97 3.64 -20.15 20.60
N ASP A 98 2.80 -19.85 21.59
CA ASP A 98 2.74 -18.53 22.22
C ASP A 98 2.92 -18.60 23.74
N THR A 99 2.83 -17.46 24.40
CA THR A 99 2.96 -17.37 25.86
C THR A 99 1.87 -18.15 26.58
N GLN A 100 0.64 -18.17 26.06
CA GLN A 100 -0.46 -18.97 26.61
C GLN A 100 -0.09 -20.46 26.61
N PHE A 101 0.37 -20.97 25.46
CA PHE A 101 0.83 -22.34 25.31
C PHE A 101 1.95 -22.70 26.29
N LEU A 102 3.01 -21.88 26.37
CA LEU A 102 4.13 -22.16 27.27
C LEU A 102 3.71 -22.18 28.75
N ASN A 103 2.82 -21.26 29.14
CA ASN A 103 2.33 -21.17 30.51
C ASN A 103 1.47 -22.39 30.90
N GLU A 104 0.51 -22.76 30.04
CA GLU A 104 -0.39 -23.89 30.27
C GLU A 104 0.36 -25.22 30.29
N GLN A 105 1.32 -25.40 29.37
CA GLN A 105 2.18 -26.59 29.32
C GLN A 105 3.32 -26.58 30.36
N LYS A 106 3.49 -25.48 31.10
CA LYS A 106 4.63 -25.27 32.02
C LYS A 106 5.98 -25.56 31.35
N SER A 107 6.08 -25.17 30.08
CA SER A 107 7.24 -25.42 29.23
C SER A 107 8.03 -24.12 29.01
N ALA A 108 9.22 -24.24 28.43
CA ALA A 108 10.08 -23.13 28.10
C ALA A 108 10.51 -23.18 26.64
N TRP A 109 10.77 -22.01 26.06
CA TRP A 109 11.36 -21.93 24.74
C TRP A 109 12.89 -22.02 24.82
N PRO A 110 13.56 -22.73 23.90
CA PRO A 110 12.99 -23.53 22.82
C PRO A 110 12.52 -24.92 23.28
N LEU A 111 11.40 -25.40 22.71
CA LEU A 111 10.82 -26.71 23.02
C LEU A 111 11.78 -27.86 22.70
N SER A 112 11.59 -29.03 23.30
CA SER A 112 12.37 -30.21 22.90
C SER A 112 12.00 -30.68 21.49
N TYR A 113 12.89 -31.45 20.84
CA TYR A 113 12.57 -32.02 19.52
C TYR A 113 11.34 -32.93 19.59
N MET A 114 11.22 -33.76 20.63
CA MET A 114 10.05 -34.61 20.84
C MET A 114 8.78 -33.80 21.05
N ASP A 115 8.80 -32.73 21.84
CA ASP A 115 7.59 -31.89 22.03
C ASP A 115 7.12 -31.32 20.69
N HIS A 116 8.03 -30.83 19.84
CA HIS A 116 7.65 -30.41 18.48
C HIS A 116 6.98 -31.55 17.71
N GLY A 117 7.54 -32.76 17.78
CA GLY A 117 6.96 -33.95 17.14
C GLY A 117 5.56 -34.26 17.66
N ASP A 118 5.37 -34.33 18.97
CA ASP A 118 4.11 -34.71 19.61
C ASP A 118 2.97 -33.75 19.27
N TRP A 119 3.25 -32.44 19.26
CA TRP A 119 2.26 -31.43 18.85
C TRP A 119 1.93 -31.50 17.36
N LEU A 120 2.93 -31.72 16.49
CA LEU A 120 2.68 -31.90 15.06
C LEU A 120 1.87 -33.17 14.76
N GLU A 121 2.16 -34.26 15.46
CA GLU A 121 1.40 -35.49 15.34
C GLU A 121 -0.05 -35.32 15.77
N ARG A 122 -0.30 -34.63 16.89
CA ARG A 122 -1.67 -34.37 17.36
C ARG A 122 -2.53 -33.70 16.29
N ILE A 123 -1.96 -32.75 15.54
CA ILE A 123 -2.66 -32.05 14.46
C ILE A 123 -2.93 -32.96 13.25
N ALA A 124 -2.04 -33.92 12.98
CA ALA A 124 -2.10 -34.76 11.77
C ALA A 124 -2.77 -36.14 11.98
N THR A 125 -2.87 -36.61 13.22
CA THR A 125 -3.25 -38.01 13.51
C THR A 125 -4.71 -38.30 13.17
N ASN A 126 -5.63 -37.36 13.44
CA ASN A 126 -7.07 -37.56 13.22
C ASN A 126 -7.38 -37.72 11.72
N PRO A 127 -7.80 -38.91 11.24
CA PRO A 127 -8.06 -39.14 9.81
C PRO A 127 -9.18 -38.28 9.24
N ALA A 128 -10.20 -37.96 10.04
CA ALA A 128 -11.30 -37.09 9.64
C ALA A 128 -10.93 -35.59 9.71
N GLY A 129 -9.79 -35.28 10.33
CA GLY A 129 -9.32 -33.95 10.72
C GLY A 129 -8.10 -33.42 9.95
N ARG A 130 -7.56 -34.18 8.98
CA ARG A 130 -6.19 -33.95 8.49
C ARG A 130 -6.05 -32.63 7.72
N PRO A 131 -4.95 -31.89 7.92
CA PRO A 131 -4.60 -30.76 7.08
C PRO A 131 -4.10 -31.20 5.71
N LYS A 132 -4.27 -30.35 4.71
CA LYS A 132 -3.70 -30.53 3.36
C LYS A 132 -2.19 -30.52 3.37
N ALA A 133 -1.61 -29.68 4.23
CA ALA A 133 -0.18 -29.53 4.41
C ALA A 133 0.10 -28.88 5.76
N ILE A 134 1.29 -29.15 6.30
CA ILE A 134 1.82 -28.46 7.46
C ILE A 134 3.08 -27.70 7.02
N PHE A 135 3.11 -26.40 7.25
CA PHE A 135 4.32 -25.60 7.18
C PHE A 135 4.81 -25.32 8.60
N LEU A 136 6.08 -25.60 8.88
CA LEU A 136 6.70 -25.35 10.17
C LEU A 136 7.74 -24.26 10.05
N ASP A 137 7.41 -23.08 10.56
CA ASP A 137 8.25 -21.88 10.57
C ASP A 137 9.25 -21.87 11.74
N ILE A 138 9.93 -23.00 11.93
CA ILE A 138 10.94 -23.20 12.96
C ILE A 138 12.14 -23.89 12.33
N THR A 139 13.31 -23.25 12.42
CA THR A 139 14.52 -23.77 11.80
C THR A 139 15.29 -24.68 12.74
N PHE A 140 15.48 -25.94 12.36
CA PHE A 140 16.35 -26.88 13.08
C PHE A 140 17.78 -26.85 12.52
N GLY A 141 18.44 -25.70 12.59
CA GLY A 141 19.81 -25.54 12.03
C GLY A 141 20.93 -25.88 13.02
N GLN A 142 20.70 -25.68 14.31
CA GLN A 142 21.73 -25.81 15.35
C GLN A 142 21.61 -27.11 16.14
N GLN A 143 22.75 -27.69 16.51
CA GLN A 143 22.76 -28.82 17.43
C GLN A 143 22.43 -28.36 18.86
N ARG A 144 21.56 -29.11 19.53
CA ARG A 144 21.18 -28.88 20.93
C ARG A 144 21.54 -30.11 21.74
N ASN A 145 21.81 -29.93 23.04
CA ASN A 145 21.97 -31.05 23.97
C ASN A 145 20.59 -31.65 24.33
N ASP A 146 19.92 -32.17 23.30
CA ASP A 146 18.61 -32.79 23.38
C ASP A 146 18.66 -34.10 22.59
N ARG A 147 18.45 -35.21 23.30
CA ARG A 147 18.55 -36.57 22.76
C ARG A 147 17.31 -37.01 22.00
N SER A 148 16.28 -36.18 21.95
CA SER A 148 14.97 -36.52 21.41
C SER A 148 14.81 -36.24 19.91
N LEU A 149 15.88 -35.83 19.22
CA LEU A 149 15.88 -35.64 17.76
C LEU A 149 15.40 -36.87 16.97
N PRO A 150 15.80 -38.12 17.32
CA PRO A 150 15.27 -39.30 16.62
C PRO A 150 13.74 -39.42 16.72
N SER A 151 13.15 -39.04 17.85
CA SER A 151 11.69 -39.05 18.03
C SER A 151 11.00 -38.05 17.09
N LEU A 152 11.55 -36.84 16.95
CA LEU A 152 11.05 -35.87 15.97
C LEU A 152 11.12 -36.43 14.55
N ILE A 153 12.26 -37.00 14.15
CA ILE A 153 12.44 -37.57 12.80
C ILE A 153 11.41 -38.68 12.54
N GLN A 154 11.24 -39.59 13.50
CA GLN A 154 10.25 -40.66 13.40
C GLN A 154 8.84 -40.09 13.20
N THR A 155 8.48 -39.07 13.97
CA THR A 155 7.17 -38.42 13.86
C THR A 155 6.98 -37.69 12.53
N LEU A 156 7.98 -36.95 12.04
CA LEU A 156 7.92 -36.30 10.73
C LEU A 156 7.71 -37.32 9.60
N CYS A 157 8.45 -38.44 9.63
CA CYS A 157 8.28 -39.51 8.66
C CYS A 157 6.92 -40.19 8.77
N ARG A 158 6.39 -40.42 9.98
CA ARG A 158 5.07 -41.00 10.19
C ARG A 158 3.95 -40.09 9.67
N ILE A 159 4.02 -38.79 9.93
CA ILE A 159 3.06 -37.82 9.40
C ILE A 159 3.06 -37.82 7.87
N ARG A 160 4.25 -37.85 7.24
CA ARG A 160 4.39 -37.88 5.78
C ARG A 160 3.92 -39.21 5.17
N GLY A 161 4.36 -40.34 5.73
CA GLY A 161 4.19 -41.67 5.15
C GLY A 161 2.88 -42.36 5.54
N GLU A 162 2.49 -42.31 6.81
CA GLU A 162 1.29 -42.99 7.32
C GLU A 162 0.06 -42.08 7.25
N TYR A 163 0.22 -40.80 7.58
CA TYR A 163 -0.91 -39.86 7.56
C TYR A 163 -1.11 -39.17 6.21
N GLY A 164 -0.11 -39.23 5.33
CA GLY A 164 -0.17 -38.65 3.98
C GLY A 164 -0.11 -37.12 3.95
N VAL A 165 0.32 -36.48 5.05
CA VAL A 165 0.34 -35.02 5.18
C VAL A 165 1.73 -34.49 4.78
N PRO A 166 1.88 -33.70 3.70
CA PRO A 166 3.14 -33.03 3.36
C PRO A 166 3.57 -32.05 4.45
N ILE A 167 4.86 -32.09 4.79
CA ILE A 167 5.48 -31.17 5.75
C ILE A 167 6.52 -30.32 5.03
N PHE A 168 6.33 -29.00 5.09
CA PHE A 168 7.28 -28.02 4.61
C PHE A 168 8.03 -27.44 5.80
N LEU A 169 9.34 -27.64 5.83
CA LEU A 169 10.18 -27.24 6.96
C LEU A 169 11.00 -26.00 6.60
N ALA A 170 10.86 -24.95 7.40
CA ALA A 170 11.67 -23.76 7.29
C ALA A 170 13.16 -24.08 7.44
N ALA A 171 13.94 -23.65 6.44
CA ALA A 171 15.38 -23.78 6.42
C ALA A 171 16.03 -22.48 5.96
N LEU A 172 17.25 -22.26 6.44
CA LEU A 172 18.08 -21.14 5.99
C LEU A 172 19.16 -21.68 5.06
N PRO A 173 19.52 -20.91 4.01
CA PRO A 173 20.60 -21.32 3.14
C PRO A 173 21.94 -21.26 3.86
N SER A 174 22.79 -22.25 3.61
CA SER A 174 24.16 -22.26 4.13
C SER A 174 24.95 -21.11 3.52
N PRO A 175 25.78 -20.40 4.30
CA PRO A 175 26.71 -19.41 3.76
C PRO A 175 27.82 -20.03 2.90
N VAL A 176 27.98 -21.37 2.92
CA VAL A 176 29.05 -22.08 2.20
C VAL A 176 28.64 -22.46 0.79
N ASP A 177 27.49 -23.12 0.63
CA ASP A 177 27.03 -23.68 -0.65
C ASP A 177 25.70 -23.10 -1.14
N GLY A 178 25.08 -22.22 -0.36
CA GLY A 178 23.78 -21.62 -0.68
C GLY A 178 22.59 -22.58 -0.62
N GLN A 179 22.80 -23.85 -0.28
CA GLN A 179 21.70 -24.82 -0.18
C GLN A 179 20.98 -24.66 1.15
N LEU A 180 19.67 -24.90 1.16
CA LEU A 180 18.90 -24.95 2.40
C LEU A 180 19.44 -26.05 3.31
N LYS A 181 19.74 -25.72 4.56
CA LYS A 181 20.26 -26.68 5.54
C LYS A 181 19.47 -26.69 6.83
N THR A 182 19.33 -27.90 7.34
CA THR A 182 18.88 -28.22 8.71
C THR A 182 19.89 -29.18 9.34
N ARG A 183 19.54 -29.77 10.47
CA ARG A 183 20.23 -30.94 11.02
C ARG A 183 20.37 -32.02 9.93
N PRO A 184 21.58 -32.55 9.68
CA PRO A 184 21.81 -33.58 8.67
C PRO A 184 20.91 -34.81 8.85
N GLU A 185 20.59 -35.15 10.10
CA GLU A 185 19.73 -36.27 10.45
C GLU A 185 18.29 -36.06 9.98
N ILE A 186 17.78 -34.83 10.02
CA ILE A 186 16.45 -34.47 9.47
C ILE A 186 16.49 -34.49 7.95
N GLN A 187 17.55 -33.92 7.35
CA GLN A 187 17.67 -33.82 5.89
C GLN A 187 17.85 -35.17 5.20
N ALA A 188 18.50 -36.14 5.89
CA ALA A 188 18.68 -37.50 5.42
C ALA A 188 17.45 -38.40 5.67
N ALA A 189 16.46 -37.94 6.44
CA ALA A 189 15.29 -38.72 6.79
C ALA A 189 14.40 -38.94 5.56
N THR A 190 14.26 -40.20 5.17
CA THR A 190 13.48 -40.63 4.01
C THR A 190 12.57 -41.79 4.39
N LEU A 191 11.44 -41.86 3.69
CA LEU A 191 10.56 -43.02 3.69
C LEU A 191 11.21 -44.21 2.94
N PRO A 192 10.68 -45.44 3.05
CA PRO A 192 11.24 -46.61 2.39
C PRO A 192 11.36 -46.51 0.85
N ASP A 193 10.57 -45.64 0.22
CA ASP A 193 10.58 -45.34 -1.22
C ASP A 193 11.58 -44.22 -1.60
N ALA A 194 12.46 -43.83 -0.68
CA ALA A 194 13.39 -42.70 -0.80
C ALA A 194 12.74 -41.30 -0.86
N THR A 195 11.43 -41.18 -0.63
CA THR A 195 10.77 -39.87 -0.52
C THR A 195 11.23 -39.17 0.78
N PRO A 196 11.69 -37.90 0.73
CA PRO A 196 12.03 -37.14 1.93
C PRO A 196 10.85 -37.01 2.88
N CYS A 197 11.09 -37.15 4.18
CA CYS A 197 10.05 -36.98 5.20
C CYS A 197 9.56 -35.52 5.31
N VAL A 198 10.41 -34.57 4.92
CA VAL A 198 10.09 -33.13 4.88
C VAL A 198 10.61 -32.51 3.58
N SER A 199 9.93 -31.46 3.13
CA SER A 199 10.38 -30.60 2.03
C SER A 199 10.99 -29.32 2.61
N LEU A 200 12.29 -29.09 2.40
CA LEU A 200 12.94 -27.88 2.88
C LEU A 200 12.51 -26.67 2.04
N VAL A 201 12.14 -25.58 2.72
CA VAL A 201 11.69 -24.34 2.08
C VAL A 201 12.38 -23.11 2.65
N GLY A 202 12.58 -22.11 1.78
CA GLY A 202 13.15 -20.83 2.17
C GLY A 202 12.13 -19.95 2.89
N VAL A 203 12.55 -19.35 4.00
CA VAL A 203 11.73 -18.42 4.80
C VAL A 203 12.27 -16.99 4.79
N ARG A 204 13.28 -16.72 3.95
CA ARG A 204 13.90 -15.41 3.90
C ARG A 204 12.99 -14.38 3.27
N TYR A 205 12.99 -13.20 3.86
CA TYR A 205 12.47 -11.98 3.27
C TYR A 205 13.47 -10.84 3.49
N THR A 206 13.30 -9.76 2.72
CA THR A 206 14.12 -8.56 2.88
C THR A 206 13.19 -7.41 3.24
N PRO A 207 13.23 -6.90 4.49
CA PRO A 207 12.44 -5.74 4.86
C PRO A 207 12.88 -4.54 4.02
N ASP A 208 11.93 -3.67 3.68
CA ASP A 208 12.25 -2.44 2.96
C ASP A 208 13.29 -1.59 3.73
N PRO A 209 14.27 -0.98 3.04
CA PRO A 209 15.34 -0.26 3.72
C PRO A 209 14.87 1.01 4.45
N ILE A 210 13.73 1.61 4.05
CA ILE A 210 13.24 2.87 4.64
C ILE A 210 12.24 2.59 5.76
N ASP A 211 11.13 1.94 5.42
CA ASP A 211 9.99 1.78 6.34
C ASP A 211 9.98 0.43 7.06
N ARG A 212 10.92 -0.46 6.71
CA ARG A 212 11.04 -1.82 7.24
C ARG A 212 9.83 -2.72 6.97
N HIS A 213 8.85 -2.26 6.20
CA HIS A 213 7.68 -3.06 5.87
C HIS A 213 8.03 -4.20 4.90
N ALA A 214 7.28 -5.29 4.98
CA ALA A 214 7.33 -6.37 4.02
C ALA A 214 6.39 -6.08 2.83
N TRP A 215 6.93 -5.43 1.81
CA TRP A 215 6.22 -5.14 0.55
C TRP A 215 6.34 -6.24 -0.51
N ASN A 216 7.34 -7.11 -0.36
CA ASN A 216 7.67 -8.12 -1.35
C ASN A 216 7.94 -9.46 -0.67
N TYR A 217 7.69 -10.53 -1.43
CA TYR A 217 7.95 -11.89 -1.02
C TYR A 217 8.66 -12.64 -2.16
N PRO A 218 9.91 -13.09 -1.97
CA PRO A 218 10.60 -13.85 -3.01
C PRO A 218 9.95 -15.23 -3.16
N LEU A 219 9.62 -15.60 -4.41
CA LEU A 219 9.07 -16.93 -4.71
C LEU A 219 10.19 -17.96 -4.89
N SER A 220 11.21 -17.60 -5.67
CA SER A 220 12.46 -18.34 -5.76
C SER A 220 13.63 -17.43 -5.40
N THR A 221 14.71 -18.02 -4.91
CA THR A 221 15.93 -17.31 -4.54
C THR A 221 17.14 -18.11 -4.95
N HIS A 222 18.17 -17.42 -5.43
CA HIS A 222 19.43 -18.01 -5.79
C HIS A 222 20.63 -17.17 -5.32
N LEU A 223 21.78 -17.83 -5.21
CA LEU A 223 23.03 -17.17 -4.87
C LEU A 223 23.73 -16.71 -6.16
N ALA A 224 23.93 -15.40 -6.31
CA ALA A 224 24.75 -14.82 -7.37
C ALA A 224 25.97 -14.12 -6.75
N GLY A 225 27.14 -14.76 -6.85
CA GLY A 225 28.34 -14.31 -6.14
C GLY A 225 28.17 -14.43 -4.62
N LYS A 226 28.10 -13.29 -3.92
CA LYS A 226 27.85 -13.23 -2.46
C LYS A 226 26.47 -12.67 -2.11
N GLN A 227 25.63 -12.40 -3.11
CA GLN A 227 24.34 -11.76 -2.92
C GLN A 227 23.21 -12.74 -3.24
N TRP A 228 22.15 -12.62 -2.46
CA TRP A 228 20.94 -13.40 -2.62
C TRP A 228 19.99 -12.64 -3.52
N ASN A 229 19.75 -13.17 -4.70
CA ASN A 229 18.92 -12.55 -5.70
C ASN A 229 17.61 -13.33 -5.83
N PRO A 230 16.47 -12.63 -5.93
CA PRO A 230 15.23 -13.28 -6.29
C PRO A 230 15.27 -13.80 -7.73
N GLY A 231 14.39 -14.74 -8.03
CA GLY A 231 14.20 -15.27 -9.39
C GLY A 231 15.08 -16.49 -9.68
N PRO A 232 15.06 -17.00 -10.93
CA PRO A 232 15.80 -18.18 -11.31
C PRO A 232 17.30 -17.90 -11.35
N ALA A 233 18.09 -18.92 -11.00
CA ALA A 233 19.53 -18.89 -11.22
C ALA A 233 19.86 -19.58 -12.56
N SER A 234 21.02 -19.26 -13.13
CA SER A 234 21.70 -20.15 -14.07
C SER A 234 22.53 -21.25 -13.37
N ASP A 235 22.61 -21.21 -12.04
CA ASP A 235 23.50 -22.02 -11.17
C ASP A 235 22.69 -22.93 -10.21
N PRO A 236 23.24 -24.01 -9.64
CA PRO A 236 22.44 -25.04 -8.95
C PRO A 236 21.98 -24.67 -7.53
N ALA A 237 22.43 -23.55 -6.96
CA ALA A 237 22.06 -23.11 -5.62
C ALA A 237 20.81 -22.20 -5.66
N SER A 238 19.66 -22.79 -5.97
CA SER A 238 18.34 -22.14 -5.94
C SER A 238 17.37 -22.89 -5.05
N PHE A 239 16.49 -22.19 -4.36
CA PHE A 239 15.42 -22.79 -3.57
C PHE A 239 14.11 -22.01 -3.70
N ARG A 240 13.00 -22.72 -3.47
CA ARG A 240 11.65 -22.15 -3.42
C ARG A 240 11.35 -21.66 -2.01
N SER A 241 10.56 -20.60 -1.92
CA SER A 241 10.01 -20.15 -0.65
C SER A 241 8.87 -21.05 -0.16
N ALA A 242 8.52 -20.91 1.11
CA ALA A 242 7.44 -21.69 1.73
C ALA A 242 6.12 -21.59 0.95
N ALA A 243 5.67 -20.38 0.63
CA ALA A 243 4.42 -20.17 -0.09
C ALA A 243 4.46 -20.76 -1.51
N MET A 244 5.57 -20.59 -2.25
CA MET A 244 5.70 -21.13 -3.60
C MET A 244 5.66 -22.66 -3.61
N ALA A 245 6.40 -23.31 -2.71
CA ALA A 245 6.44 -24.76 -2.63
C ALA A 245 5.06 -25.35 -2.30
N ILE A 246 4.34 -24.77 -1.34
CA ILE A 246 2.99 -25.24 -0.96
C ILE A 246 2.00 -25.02 -2.11
N ALA A 247 2.05 -23.86 -2.77
CA ALA A 247 1.19 -23.54 -3.89
C ALA A 247 1.38 -24.52 -5.07
N GLN A 248 2.63 -24.85 -5.42
CA GLN A 248 2.93 -25.78 -6.51
C GLN A 248 2.64 -27.24 -6.12
N ASP A 249 3.18 -27.69 -4.99
CA ASP A 249 3.22 -29.11 -4.65
C ASP A 249 1.90 -29.63 -4.08
N VAL A 250 1.08 -28.74 -3.50
CA VAL A 250 -0.18 -29.13 -2.82
C VAL A 250 -1.40 -28.45 -3.44
N ALA A 251 -1.34 -27.16 -3.73
CA ALA A 251 -2.46 -26.47 -4.37
C ALA A 251 -2.53 -26.69 -5.89
N GLY A 252 -1.48 -27.25 -6.51
CA GLY A 252 -1.43 -27.52 -7.94
C GLY A 252 -1.37 -26.26 -8.82
N ILE A 253 -0.88 -25.14 -8.27
CA ILE A 253 -0.76 -23.88 -8.99
C ILE A 253 0.56 -23.87 -9.76
N ASP A 254 0.49 -23.86 -11.09
CA ASP A 254 1.68 -23.73 -11.93
C ASP A 254 2.15 -22.27 -11.99
N LEU A 255 3.15 -21.96 -11.19
CA LEU A 255 3.81 -20.65 -11.18
C LEU A 255 5.00 -20.57 -12.15
N GLY A 256 5.39 -21.68 -12.78
CA GLY A 256 6.61 -21.78 -13.57
C GLY A 256 7.91 -21.80 -12.74
N VAL A 257 9.04 -21.87 -13.45
CA VAL A 257 10.40 -21.92 -12.86
C VAL A 257 10.97 -20.51 -12.62
N GLU A 258 10.55 -19.54 -13.43
CA GLU A 258 11.08 -18.18 -13.47
C GLU A 258 10.11 -17.18 -12.84
N THR A 259 9.87 -17.31 -11.54
CA THR A 259 8.91 -16.47 -10.84
C THR A 259 9.54 -15.17 -10.36
N GLU A 260 9.15 -14.06 -10.97
CA GLU A 260 9.34 -12.71 -10.43
C GLU A 260 8.87 -12.63 -8.98
N PRO A 261 9.54 -11.86 -8.09
CA PRO A 261 9.07 -11.61 -6.74
C PRO A 261 7.61 -11.19 -6.72
N MET A 262 6.87 -11.75 -5.77
CA MET A 262 5.51 -11.33 -5.53
C MET A 262 5.52 -9.99 -4.79
N ALA A 263 4.74 -9.04 -5.29
CA ALA A 263 4.32 -7.88 -4.52
C ALA A 263 3.28 -8.35 -3.53
N LEU A 264 3.64 -8.32 -2.25
CA LEU A 264 2.80 -8.83 -1.20
C LEU A 264 1.67 -7.84 -0.93
N ILE A 265 0.43 -8.30 -1.07
CA ILE A 265 -0.75 -7.54 -0.69
C ILE A 265 -1.22 -8.05 0.66
N TRP A 266 -1.13 -7.19 1.67
CA TRP A 266 -1.71 -7.41 2.97
C TRP A 266 -3.21 -7.18 2.91
N ALA A 267 -3.98 -8.02 3.60
CA ALA A 267 -5.43 -7.95 3.64
C ALA A 267 -5.92 -7.44 5.01
N ALA A 268 -7.06 -6.77 5.02
CA ALA A 268 -7.75 -6.35 6.22
C ALA A 268 -9.19 -6.79 6.06
N GLY A 269 -9.69 -7.58 7.00
CA GLY A 269 -11.05 -8.10 6.92
C GLY A 269 -11.60 -8.33 8.31
N ARG A 270 -12.93 -8.37 8.41
CA ARG A 270 -13.58 -8.87 9.63
C ARG A 270 -13.17 -10.33 9.81
N PRO A 271 -12.63 -10.73 10.97
CA PRO A 271 -12.38 -12.14 11.25
C PRO A 271 -13.69 -12.92 11.03
N GLY A 272 -13.57 -14.19 10.66
CA GLY A 272 -14.75 -15.06 10.68
C GLY A 272 -15.33 -15.09 12.10
N ILE A 273 -16.65 -15.24 12.24
CA ILE A 273 -17.33 -15.26 13.56
C ILE A 273 -16.61 -16.22 14.53
N GLN A 274 -16.18 -17.39 14.02
CA GLN A 274 -15.46 -18.40 14.80
C GLN A 274 -14.10 -17.90 15.31
N GLN A 275 -13.36 -17.12 14.52
CA GLN A 275 -12.08 -16.55 14.92
C GLN A 275 -12.22 -15.46 15.98
N GLU A 276 -13.35 -14.75 16.02
CA GLU A 276 -13.61 -13.78 17.08
C GLU A 276 -13.91 -14.47 18.42
N ILE A 277 -14.56 -15.64 18.38
CA ILE A 277 -14.89 -16.46 19.55
C ILE A 277 -13.63 -17.16 20.10
N ASP A 278 -12.85 -17.81 19.23
CA ASP A 278 -11.71 -18.65 19.63
C ASP A 278 -10.37 -17.90 19.58
N LYS A 279 -10.42 -16.56 19.64
CA LYS A 279 -9.26 -15.68 19.50
C LYS A 279 -8.22 -15.93 20.61
N PRO A 280 -6.96 -16.28 20.30
CA PRO A 280 -5.93 -16.49 21.30
C PRO A 280 -5.45 -15.17 21.94
N ASP A 281 -4.91 -15.26 23.16
CA ASP A 281 -4.39 -14.11 23.93
C ASP A 281 -3.33 -13.32 23.17
N LEU A 282 -2.55 -13.99 22.31
CA LEU A 282 -1.56 -13.37 21.43
C LEU A 282 -2.16 -12.25 20.56
N LEU A 283 -3.43 -12.34 20.19
CA LEU A 283 -4.10 -11.35 19.33
C LEU A 283 -4.86 -10.27 20.13
N SER A 284 -4.73 -10.23 21.45
CA SER A 284 -5.42 -9.22 22.30
C SER A 284 -5.06 -7.76 21.95
N TYR A 285 -3.89 -7.52 21.34
CA TYR A 285 -3.43 -6.18 20.92
C TYR A 285 -4.15 -5.61 19.71
N CYS A 286 -4.90 -6.42 18.96
CA CYS A 286 -5.54 -6.02 17.71
C CYS A 286 -7.06 -6.13 17.78
N GLN A 287 -7.75 -5.45 16.85
CA GLN A 287 -9.21 -5.50 16.73
C GLN A 287 -9.65 -5.98 15.35
N ALA A 288 -10.89 -6.46 15.26
CA ALA A 288 -11.53 -6.76 13.98
C ALA A 288 -11.55 -5.52 13.09
N SER A 289 -11.19 -5.67 11.81
CA SER A 289 -11.24 -4.51 10.90
C SER A 289 -12.69 -4.08 10.67
N THR A 290 -12.98 -2.81 10.94
CA THR A 290 -14.20 -2.15 10.49
C THR A 290 -13.83 -1.13 9.42
N PHE A 291 -14.49 -1.21 8.26
CA PHE A 291 -14.31 -0.21 7.23
C PHE A 291 -14.73 1.16 7.80
N SER A 292 -13.75 2.04 8.01
CA SER A 292 -13.99 3.43 8.38
C SER A 292 -13.61 4.32 7.22
N GLY A 293 -14.54 5.16 6.77
CA GLY A 293 -14.26 6.19 5.76
C GLY A 293 -13.16 7.16 6.18
N THR A 294 -12.85 7.27 7.48
CA THR A 294 -11.72 8.06 7.99
C THR A 294 -10.36 7.51 7.55
N ARG A 295 -10.26 6.21 7.22
CA ARG A 295 -9.04 5.59 6.67
C ARG A 295 -8.73 5.98 5.23
N LEU A 296 -9.66 6.65 4.53
CA LEU A 296 -9.41 7.26 3.22
C LEU A 296 -8.70 8.62 3.35
N ILE A 297 -8.67 9.20 4.55
CA ILE A 297 -7.97 10.45 4.83
C ILE A 297 -6.49 10.10 5.02
N PRO A 298 -5.56 10.77 4.32
CA PRO A 298 -4.13 10.58 4.52
C PRO A 298 -3.74 10.68 6.00
N ASP A 299 -2.85 9.79 6.44
CA ASP A 299 -2.59 9.59 7.87
C ASP A 299 -2.12 10.86 8.59
N LEU A 300 -1.34 11.71 7.91
CA LEU A 300 -0.89 13.01 8.44
C LEU A 300 -2.06 13.95 8.77
N LEU A 301 -3.13 13.94 7.97
CA LEU A 301 -4.29 14.79 8.21
C LEU A 301 -5.16 14.19 9.32
N ARG A 302 -5.26 12.86 9.36
CA ARG A 302 -6.03 12.14 10.39
C ARG A 302 -5.44 12.39 11.79
N GLN A 303 -4.12 12.33 11.93
CA GLN A 303 -3.40 12.60 13.18
C GLN A 303 -3.60 14.03 13.73
N LEU A 304 -4.08 14.99 12.92
CA LEU A 304 -4.37 16.35 13.40
C LEU A 304 -5.68 16.45 14.20
N TRP A 305 -6.56 15.44 14.09
CA TRP A 305 -7.90 15.46 14.70
C TRP A 305 -8.25 14.19 15.48
N GLU A 306 -7.48 13.11 15.32
CA GLU A 306 -7.71 11.81 15.94
C GLU A 306 -6.42 11.38 16.63
N ASP A 307 -6.47 11.14 17.95
CA ASP A 307 -5.32 10.63 18.71
C ASP A 307 -5.03 9.20 18.21
N SER A 308 -4.02 9.08 17.35
CA SER A 308 -3.69 7.83 16.64
C SER A 308 -3.32 6.68 17.56
N ASP A 309 -2.95 6.97 18.80
CA ASP A 309 -2.51 6.00 19.80
C ASP A 309 -3.67 5.18 20.40
N GLU A 310 -4.93 5.55 20.15
CA GLU A 310 -6.10 4.87 20.73
C GLU A 310 -6.76 3.84 19.81
N ILE A 311 -6.37 3.72 18.52
CA ILE A 311 -7.00 2.79 17.58
C ILE A 311 -6.10 1.55 17.37
N PRO A 312 -6.45 0.38 17.94
CA PRO A 312 -5.70 -0.84 17.72
C PRO A 312 -5.62 -1.19 16.23
N PRO A 313 -4.48 -1.75 15.76
CA PRO A 313 -4.35 -2.20 14.39
C PRO A 313 -5.37 -3.32 14.09
N PRO A 314 -5.76 -3.49 12.82
CA PRO A 314 -6.57 -4.63 12.42
C PRO A 314 -5.80 -5.94 12.66
N CYS A 315 -6.49 -6.97 13.17
CA CYS A 315 -5.89 -8.29 13.32
C CYS A 315 -5.48 -8.91 11.98
N PRO A 316 -4.45 -9.78 11.96
CA PRO A 316 -4.17 -10.64 10.81
C PRO A 316 -5.43 -11.40 10.37
N ILE A 317 -5.60 -11.57 9.06
CA ILE A 317 -6.85 -12.10 8.50
C ILE A 317 -7.01 -13.62 8.63
N HIS A 318 -5.91 -14.36 8.75
CA HIS A 318 -5.95 -15.83 8.80
C HIS A 318 -6.50 -16.29 10.15
N GLN A 319 -7.19 -17.43 10.13
CA GLN A 319 -7.64 -18.08 11.36
C GLN A 319 -6.42 -18.45 12.19
N THR A 320 -6.40 -18.05 13.46
CA THR A 320 -5.27 -18.31 14.36
C THR A 320 -5.75 -19.01 15.61
N LEU A 321 -5.05 -20.06 16.01
CA LEU A 321 -5.16 -20.67 17.34
C LEU A 321 -3.79 -20.67 18.02
N SER A 322 -3.81 -20.57 19.34
CA SER A 322 -2.68 -21.03 20.16
C SER A 322 -2.58 -22.55 20.03
N MET A 323 -1.35 -23.07 20.01
CA MET A 323 -1.12 -24.51 19.91
C MET A 323 -1.84 -25.30 21.01
N ILE A 324 -2.03 -24.70 22.19
CA ILE A 324 -2.74 -25.32 23.31
C ILE A 324 -4.23 -25.56 23.03
N GLN A 325 -4.84 -24.73 22.18
CA GLN A 325 -6.24 -24.89 21.81
C GLN A 325 -6.48 -26.18 21.02
N THR A 326 -5.44 -26.73 20.36
CA THR A 326 -5.53 -28.05 19.70
C THR A 326 -5.69 -29.21 20.68
N GLU A 327 -5.41 -28.99 21.97
CA GLU A 327 -5.66 -29.95 23.04
C GLU A 327 -6.96 -29.68 23.78
N THR A 328 -7.34 -28.42 23.98
CA THR A 328 -8.50 -28.05 24.81
C THR A 328 -9.83 -28.05 24.06
N MET A 329 -9.81 -27.87 22.73
CA MET A 329 -11.01 -27.87 21.88
C MET A 329 -11.43 -29.31 21.53
N SER A 330 -12.74 -29.53 21.34
CA SER A 330 -13.24 -30.81 20.82
C SER A 330 -12.88 -30.97 19.34
N GLU A 331 -12.90 -32.21 18.83
CA GLU A 331 -12.61 -32.48 17.41
C GLU A 331 -13.55 -31.72 16.47
N GLU A 332 -14.84 -31.60 16.83
CA GLU A 332 -15.83 -30.86 16.04
C GLU A 332 -15.55 -29.35 16.02
N ALA A 333 -15.05 -28.80 17.13
CA ALA A 333 -14.70 -27.39 17.23
C ALA A 333 -13.38 -27.07 16.51
N LEU A 334 -12.47 -28.04 16.43
CA LEU A 334 -11.17 -27.93 15.77
C LEU A 334 -11.25 -28.20 14.26
N ALA A 335 -12.25 -28.96 13.81
CA ALA A 335 -12.45 -29.31 12.41
C ALA A 335 -12.42 -28.11 11.43
N PRO A 336 -13.06 -26.96 11.69
CA PRO A 336 -13.02 -25.80 10.80
C PRO A 336 -11.61 -25.23 10.56
N TYR A 337 -10.68 -25.48 11.48
CA TYR A 337 -9.31 -24.96 11.51
C TYR A 337 -8.28 -25.94 10.91
N LEU A 338 -8.53 -27.25 10.97
CA LEU A 338 -7.54 -28.24 10.52
C LEU A 338 -7.97 -28.98 9.26
N VAL A 339 -9.24 -29.34 9.13
CA VAL A 339 -9.74 -30.16 8.02
C VAL A 339 -9.55 -29.43 6.70
N ASP A 340 -8.85 -30.07 5.76
CA ASP A 340 -8.62 -29.54 4.42
C ASP A 340 -7.95 -28.14 4.40
N ARG A 341 -7.25 -27.77 5.49
CA ARG A 341 -6.55 -26.49 5.62
C ARG A 341 -5.05 -26.64 5.38
N TYR A 342 -4.43 -25.55 4.92
CA TYR A 342 -3.00 -25.35 4.97
C TYR A 342 -2.64 -24.81 6.36
N VAL A 343 -1.98 -25.63 7.16
CA VAL A 343 -1.65 -25.28 8.55
C VAL A 343 -0.24 -24.70 8.62
N MET A 344 -0.13 -23.46 9.10
CA MET A 344 1.12 -22.71 9.25
C MET A 344 1.47 -22.65 10.74
N VAL A 345 2.50 -23.37 11.17
CA VAL A 345 2.94 -23.42 12.56
C VAL A 345 4.09 -22.44 12.76
N GLY A 346 3.89 -21.45 13.63
CA GLY A 346 4.90 -20.45 13.99
C GLY A 346 5.08 -20.31 15.50
N ALA A 347 5.95 -19.39 15.91
CA ALA A 347 6.18 -19.09 17.31
C ALA A 347 6.16 -17.58 17.58
N ALA A 348 5.55 -17.19 18.69
CA ALA A 348 5.51 -15.82 19.21
C ALA A 348 5.74 -15.86 20.72
N VAL A 349 7.01 -16.01 21.10
CA VAL A 349 7.44 -16.18 22.49
C VAL A 349 8.60 -15.25 22.80
N ALA A 350 8.76 -14.90 24.07
CA ALA A 350 9.86 -14.04 24.51
C ALA A 350 11.22 -14.64 24.10
N GLY A 351 12.06 -13.84 23.43
CA GLY A 351 13.38 -14.25 22.96
C GLY A 351 13.41 -14.90 21.58
N TYR A 352 12.26 -15.16 20.95
CA TYR A 352 12.17 -15.56 19.54
C TYR A 352 11.81 -14.33 18.68
N ASN A 353 12.80 -13.77 17.99
CA ASN A 353 12.69 -12.51 17.26
C ASN A 353 12.36 -12.70 15.77
N ASP A 354 11.36 -13.54 15.47
CA ASP A 354 10.84 -13.65 14.11
C ASP A 354 9.60 -12.75 13.94
N LEU A 355 9.87 -11.46 13.70
CA LEU A 355 8.85 -10.45 13.54
C LEU A 355 8.98 -9.78 12.17
N VAL A 356 7.84 -9.45 11.60
CA VAL A 356 7.68 -8.78 10.30
C VAL A 356 6.82 -7.54 10.51
N ASN A 357 7.23 -6.42 9.92
CA ASN A 357 6.43 -5.21 9.93
C ASN A 357 5.46 -5.21 8.74
N SER A 358 4.16 -5.27 9.02
CA SER A 358 3.09 -5.14 8.05
C SER A 358 2.60 -3.69 8.01
N PRO A 359 2.40 -3.09 6.82
CA PRO A 359 1.81 -1.75 6.70
C PRO A 359 0.34 -1.70 7.11
N VAL A 360 -0.28 -2.85 7.39
CA VAL A 360 -1.69 -2.98 7.80
C VAL A 360 -1.81 -3.39 9.26
N HIS A 361 -1.06 -4.40 9.68
CA HIS A 361 -1.18 -5.00 11.03
C HIS A 361 -0.13 -4.49 12.02
N GLY A 362 0.86 -3.72 11.57
CA GLY A 362 2.04 -3.39 12.35
C GLY A 362 2.97 -4.59 12.50
N LEU A 363 3.68 -4.66 13.63
CA LEU A 363 4.67 -5.70 13.89
C LEU A 363 3.99 -7.01 14.32
N ILE A 364 4.14 -8.07 13.51
CA ILE A 364 3.49 -9.37 13.71
C ILE A 364 4.49 -10.53 13.55
N PRO A 365 4.20 -11.73 14.08
CA PRO A 365 5.06 -12.91 13.88
C PRO A 365 5.30 -13.27 12.40
N GLY A 366 6.51 -13.73 12.09
CA GLY A 366 6.96 -13.98 10.71
C GLY A 366 6.11 -15.00 9.94
N VAL A 367 5.55 -16.01 10.62
CA VAL A 367 4.63 -16.97 9.99
C VAL A 367 3.43 -16.32 9.26
N TYR A 368 2.96 -15.15 9.70
CA TYR A 368 1.88 -14.43 9.03
C TYR A 368 2.29 -13.88 7.67
N LEU A 369 3.58 -13.58 7.46
CA LEU A 369 4.13 -13.23 6.16
C LEU A 369 3.98 -14.39 5.18
N HIS A 370 4.33 -15.60 5.62
CA HIS A 370 4.21 -16.82 4.81
C HIS A 370 2.76 -17.20 4.55
N ALA A 371 1.88 -17.08 5.55
CA ALA A 371 0.45 -17.28 5.39
C ALA A 371 -0.15 -16.31 4.35
N MET A 372 0.16 -15.01 4.46
CA MET A 372 -0.34 -14.00 3.52
C MET A 372 0.22 -14.20 2.10
N ALA A 373 1.49 -14.62 1.99
CA ALA A 373 2.08 -14.96 0.71
C ALA A 373 1.37 -16.15 0.06
N LEU A 374 1.08 -17.21 0.81
CA LEU A 374 0.31 -18.34 0.30
C LEU A 374 -1.11 -17.91 -0.08
N ASP A 375 -1.78 -17.09 0.73
CA ASP A 375 -3.10 -16.55 0.42
C ASP A 375 -3.11 -15.77 -0.91
N ASN A 376 -2.10 -14.90 -1.13
CA ASN A 376 -1.95 -14.18 -2.39
C ASN A 376 -1.84 -15.15 -3.58
N LEU A 377 -1.08 -16.25 -3.44
CA LEU A 377 -0.95 -17.26 -4.50
C LEU A 377 -2.24 -18.06 -4.69
N LEU A 378 -2.94 -18.45 -3.62
CA LEU A 378 -4.23 -19.14 -3.72
C LEU A 378 -5.33 -18.24 -4.33
N THR A 379 -5.28 -16.94 -4.05
CA THR A 379 -6.25 -15.95 -4.54
C THR A 379 -6.03 -15.59 -6.00
N TYR A 380 -4.78 -15.37 -6.41
CA TYR A 380 -4.45 -14.88 -7.75
C TYR A 380 -3.87 -15.93 -8.69
N GLY A 381 -3.49 -17.11 -8.19
CA GLY A 381 -2.87 -18.18 -8.96
C GLY A 381 -1.59 -17.73 -9.65
N ASP A 382 -1.44 -18.12 -10.91
CA ASP A 382 -0.37 -17.69 -11.81
C ASP A 382 -0.44 -16.20 -12.15
N GLN A 383 -1.54 -15.48 -11.83
CA GLN A 383 -1.74 -14.05 -12.05
C GLN A 383 -1.43 -13.19 -10.81
N TYR A 384 -0.66 -13.72 -9.87
CA TYR A 384 -0.18 -12.97 -8.69
C TYR A 384 0.47 -11.63 -9.08
N LYS A 385 0.39 -10.67 -8.15
CA LYS A 385 0.93 -9.32 -8.36
C LYS A 385 2.44 -9.36 -8.28
N GLN A 386 3.10 -8.86 -9.30
CA GLN A 386 4.56 -8.88 -9.42
C GLN A 386 5.15 -7.59 -8.87
N ASN A 387 6.28 -7.70 -8.16
CA ASN A 387 7.08 -6.57 -7.72
C ASN A 387 8.11 -6.20 -8.80
N SER A 388 7.64 -5.94 -10.02
CA SER A 388 8.51 -5.60 -11.15
C SER A 388 9.10 -4.19 -10.99
N ALA A 389 10.37 -4.04 -11.32
CA ALA A 389 11.03 -2.74 -11.36
C ALA A 389 10.79 -2.01 -12.69
N TRP A 390 10.88 -0.67 -12.66
CA TRP A 390 10.82 0.17 -13.86
C TRP A 390 12.10 0.09 -14.73
N TYR A 391 13.18 -0.52 -14.25
CA TYR A 391 14.50 -0.52 -14.87
C TYR A 391 15.14 -1.93 -14.82
N PRO A 392 15.91 -2.36 -15.85
CA PRO A 392 16.23 -1.65 -17.10
C PRO A 392 15.13 -1.74 -18.17
N PHE A 393 14.29 -2.77 -18.15
CA PHE A 393 13.22 -2.97 -19.11
C PHE A 393 11.93 -3.38 -18.38
N PRO A 394 10.98 -2.45 -18.18
CA PRO A 394 9.73 -2.77 -17.51
C PRO A 394 8.86 -3.68 -18.39
N PRO A 395 8.09 -4.61 -17.79
CA PRO A 395 7.17 -5.44 -18.55
C PRO A 395 6.10 -4.58 -19.24
N ALA A 396 5.60 -5.03 -20.39
CA ALA A 396 4.61 -4.29 -21.17
C ALA A 396 3.34 -3.92 -20.36
N GLY A 397 2.93 -4.80 -19.44
CA GLY A 397 1.83 -4.53 -18.52
C GLY A 397 2.09 -3.30 -17.63
N LEU A 398 3.32 -3.16 -17.12
CA LEU A 398 3.73 -2.02 -16.28
C LEU A 398 3.77 -0.72 -17.09
N ILE A 399 4.28 -0.76 -18.31
CA ILE A 399 4.25 0.41 -19.23
C ILE A 399 2.79 0.82 -19.52
N GLY A 400 1.93 -0.15 -19.84
CA GLY A 400 0.52 0.10 -20.15
C GLY A 400 -0.23 0.72 -18.97
N ALA A 401 -0.08 0.14 -17.78
CA ALA A 401 -0.64 0.72 -16.55
C ALA A 401 -0.09 2.12 -16.28
N GLY A 402 1.20 2.34 -16.56
CA GLY A 402 1.82 3.65 -16.38
C GLY A 402 1.27 4.73 -17.30
N LEU A 403 1.17 4.43 -18.60
CA LEU A 403 0.57 5.34 -19.58
C LEU A 403 -0.89 5.67 -19.25
N LEU A 404 -1.66 4.66 -18.82
CA LEU A 404 -3.05 4.84 -18.40
C LEU A 404 -3.13 5.74 -17.15
N THR A 405 -2.24 5.55 -16.18
CA THR A 405 -2.14 6.40 -14.98
C THR A 405 -1.90 7.87 -15.36
N ILE A 406 -0.90 8.13 -16.20
CA ILE A 406 -0.55 9.48 -16.66
C ILE A 406 -1.73 10.12 -17.39
N PHE A 407 -2.39 9.37 -18.28
CA PHE A 407 -3.55 9.85 -19.02
C PHE A 407 -4.70 10.23 -18.09
N ILE A 408 -5.01 9.43 -17.07
CA ILE A 408 -6.10 9.71 -16.14
C ILE A 408 -5.79 10.92 -15.26
N VAL A 409 -4.56 11.04 -14.74
CA VAL A 409 -4.12 12.23 -13.99
C VAL A 409 -4.26 13.49 -14.87
N PHE A 410 -3.83 13.42 -16.13
CA PHE A 410 -3.97 14.51 -17.08
C PHE A 410 -5.45 14.85 -17.35
N ALA A 411 -6.31 13.85 -17.54
CA ALA A 411 -7.74 14.05 -17.74
C ALA A 411 -8.42 14.69 -16.51
N ILE A 412 -8.08 14.25 -15.30
CA ILE A 412 -8.56 14.84 -14.04
C ILE A 412 -8.10 16.30 -13.92
N HIS A 413 -6.86 16.61 -14.26
CA HIS A 413 -6.36 17.99 -14.28
C HIS A 413 -7.17 18.88 -15.24
N ILE A 414 -7.43 18.40 -16.46
CA ILE A 414 -8.25 19.13 -17.44
C ILE A 414 -9.68 19.33 -16.91
N ALA A 415 -10.30 18.27 -16.39
CA ALA A 415 -11.66 18.31 -15.87
C ALA A 415 -11.79 19.27 -14.68
N THR A 416 -10.85 19.24 -13.73
CA THR A 416 -10.85 20.12 -12.56
C THR A 416 -10.65 21.58 -12.96
N ARG A 417 -9.78 21.87 -13.94
CA ARG A 417 -9.62 23.22 -14.50
C ARG A 417 -10.91 23.71 -15.15
N ALA A 418 -11.51 22.91 -16.04
CA ALA A 418 -12.76 23.25 -16.71
C ALA A 418 -13.90 23.49 -15.70
N LEU A 419 -13.99 22.67 -14.65
CA LEU A 419 -14.99 22.80 -13.60
C LEU A 419 -14.77 24.08 -12.78
N ARG A 420 -13.52 24.43 -12.45
CA ARG A 420 -13.17 25.66 -11.73
C ARG A 420 -13.54 26.90 -12.52
N GLU A 421 -13.26 26.91 -13.82
CA GLU A 421 -13.63 28.02 -14.70
C GLU A 421 -15.16 28.21 -14.71
N ARG A 422 -15.93 27.12 -14.89
CA ARG A 422 -17.40 27.15 -14.83
C ARG A 422 -17.95 27.60 -13.47
N LEU A 423 -17.41 27.10 -12.37
CA LEU A 423 -17.80 27.50 -11.01
C LEU A 423 -17.46 28.96 -10.73
N SER A 424 -16.29 29.44 -11.18
CA SER A 424 -15.89 30.85 -11.00
C SER A 424 -16.82 31.81 -11.75
N ILE A 425 -17.30 31.41 -12.93
CA ILE A 425 -18.26 32.19 -13.71
C ILE A 425 -19.61 32.20 -12.99
N ARG A 426 -20.11 31.03 -12.57
CA ARG A 426 -21.39 30.94 -11.84
C ARG A 426 -21.35 31.69 -10.50
N LEU A 427 -20.25 31.60 -9.76
CA LEU A 427 -20.06 32.30 -8.49
C LEU A 427 -19.99 33.81 -8.72
N ARG A 428 -19.28 34.29 -9.74
CA ARG A 428 -19.29 35.71 -10.13
C ARG A 428 -20.69 36.20 -10.49
N VAL A 429 -21.45 35.42 -11.27
CA VAL A 429 -22.84 35.74 -11.61
C VAL A 429 -23.73 35.72 -10.36
N PHE A 430 -23.59 34.74 -9.47
CA PHE A 430 -24.36 34.66 -8.23
C PHE A 430 -24.06 35.83 -7.27
N LEU A 431 -22.78 36.15 -7.06
CA LEU A 431 -22.33 37.27 -6.23
C LEU A 431 -22.84 38.59 -6.80
N SER A 432 -22.77 38.78 -8.11
CA SER A 432 -23.28 40.00 -8.76
C SER A 432 -24.80 40.18 -8.65
N ARG A 433 -25.56 39.09 -8.42
CA ARG A 433 -27.01 39.15 -8.10
C ARG A 433 -27.30 39.49 -6.64
N HIS A 434 -26.33 39.28 -5.73
CA HIS A 434 -26.47 39.50 -4.30
C HIS A 434 -25.48 40.57 -3.81
N ALA A 435 -25.77 41.84 -4.07
CA ALA A 435 -24.89 42.98 -3.78
C ALA A 435 -24.34 43.02 -2.33
N ARG A 436 -25.12 42.57 -1.34
CA ARG A 436 -24.68 42.49 0.07
C ARG A 436 -23.63 41.40 0.32
N LEU A 437 -23.72 40.28 -0.37
CA LEU A 437 -22.73 39.20 -0.32
C LEU A 437 -21.49 39.55 -1.15
N ALA A 438 -21.67 40.19 -2.31
CA ALA A 438 -20.55 40.71 -3.10
C ALA A 438 -19.68 41.69 -2.28
N ALA A 439 -20.28 42.68 -1.60
CA ALA A 439 -19.54 43.60 -0.74
C ALA A 439 -18.81 42.88 0.42
N LYS A 440 -19.43 41.83 0.99
CA LYS A 440 -18.84 40.96 2.01
C LYS A 440 -17.86 39.90 1.48
N VAL A 441 -17.63 39.80 0.18
CA VAL A 441 -16.62 38.90 -0.42
C VAL A 441 -15.53 39.72 -1.11
N GLN A 442 -15.83 40.93 -1.54
CA GLN A 442 -14.89 41.82 -2.21
C GLN A 442 -13.72 42.24 -1.30
N TRP A 443 -13.95 42.34 0.02
CA TRP A 443 -12.86 42.54 1.00
C TRP A 443 -11.87 41.36 1.08
N LEU A 444 -12.24 40.15 0.64
CA LEU A 444 -11.32 39.00 0.52
C LEU A 444 -10.49 39.05 -0.77
N THR A 445 -10.92 39.83 -1.78
CA THR A 445 -10.25 39.89 -3.08
C THR A 445 -9.37 41.12 -3.25
N ASP A 446 -9.68 42.25 -2.60
CA ASP A 446 -8.93 43.49 -2.77
C ASP A 446 -7.55 43.42 -2.09
N ASP A 447 -6.49 43.48 -2.90
CA ASP A 447 -5.12 43.69 -2.43
C ASP A 447 -4.93 45.19 -2.13
N ALA A 448 -5.62 45.67 -1.10
CA ALA A 448 -5.44 47.05 -0.66
C ALA A 448 -3.98 47.25 -0.20
N ALA A 449 -3.30 48.20 -0.84
CA ALA A 449 -1.99 48.68 -0.39
C ALA A 449 -2.13 49.22 1.04
N ILE A 450 -1.20 48.84 1.92
CA ILE A 450 -1.18 49.37 3.28
C ILE A 450 -0.82 50.85 3.16
N ASP A 451 -1.75 51.72 3.53
CA ASP A 451 -1.47 53.15 3.65
C ASP A 451 -0.42 53.35 4.76
N PRO A 452 0.75 53.96 4.48
CA PRO A 452 1.77 54.21 5.49
C PRO A 452 1.28 55.11 6.64
N ALA A 453 0.15 55.82 6.48
CA ALA A 453 -0.47 56.62 7.54
C ALA A 453 -1.55 55.88 8.36
N ALA A 454 -1.73 54.56 8.16
CA ALA A 454 -2.79 53.79 8.81
C ALA A 454 -2.57 53.61 10.33
N SER A 455 -3.67 53.65 11.09
CA SER A 455 -3.64 53.40 12.53
C SER A 455 -3.29 51.93 12.87
N PRO A 456 -2.72 51.63 14.06
CA PRO A 456 -2.38 50.25 14.46
C PRO A 456 -3.55 49.26 14.36
N ARG A 457 -4.79 49.71 14.61
CA ARG A 457 -5.99 48.88 14.46
C ARG A 457 -6.30 48.54 12.99
N GLN A 458 -6.06 49.46 12.07
CA GLN A 458 -6.24 49.23 10.63
C GLN A 458 -5.15 48.31 10.07
N ILE A 459 -3.92 48.40 10.59
CA ILE A 459 -2.83 47.49 10.23
C ILE A 459 -3.15 46.07 10.75
N ALA A 460 -3.63 45.93 11.98
CA ALA A 460 -4.01 44.62 12.54
C ALA A 460 -5.17 43.96 11.78
N SER A 461 -6.20 44.71 11.37
CA SER A 461 -7.30 44.16 10.59
C SER A 461 -6.89 43.79 9.16
N ALA A 462 -6.03 44.60 8.52
CA ALA A 462 -5.46 44.28 7.22
C ALA A 462 -4.57 43.02 7.28
N ALA A 463 -3.71 42.91 8.30
CA ALA A 463 -2.90 41.72 8.55
C ALA A 463 -3.78 40.47 8.79
N GLY A 464 -4.82 40.59 9.62
CA GLY A 464 -5.77 39.50 9.87
C GLY A 464 -6.50 39.04 8.61
N SER A 465 -6.91 39.97 7.74
CA SER A 465 -7.56 39.64 6.46
C SER A 465 -6.61 38.93 5.48
N ARG A 466 -5.34 39.34 5.42
CA ARG A 466 -4.33 38.68 4.59
C ARG A 466 -3.99 37.29 5.09
N LEU A 467 -3.88 37.12 6.41
CA LEU A 467 -3.69 35.80 7.03
C LEU A 467 -4.87 34.87 6.73
N LEU A 468 -6.11 35.37 6.86
CA LEU A 468 -7.30 34.58 6.54
C LEU A 468 -7.39 34.23 5.05
N LYS A 469 -7.07 35.17 4.14
CA LYS A 469 -7.01 34.93 2.69
C LYS A 469 -5.94 33.87 2.35
N GLY A 470 -4.75 34.00 2.94
CA GLY A 470 -3.68 33.02 2.81
C GLY A 470 -4.08 31.65 3.33
N ALA A 471 -4.73 31.59 4.50
CA ALA A 471 -5.25 30.35 5.08
C ALA A 471 -6.32 29.70 4.20
N LEU A 472 -7.26 30.47 3.65
CA LEU A 472 -8.29 29.96 2.72
C LEU A 472 -7.69 29.47 1.40
N GLN A 473 -6.69 30.18 0.86
CA GLN A 473 -5.98 29.75 -0.35
C GLN A 473 -5.19 28.46 -0.11
N LEU A 474 -4.48 28.38 1.02
CA LEU A 474 -3.77 27.19 1.45
C LEU A 474 -4.75 26.03 1.64
N PHE A 475 -5.89 26.26 2.31
CA PHE A 475 -6.92 25.26 2.51
C PHE A 475 -7.50 24.75 1.18
N ALA A 476 -7.82 25.65 0.24
CA ALA A 476 -8.32 25.26 -1.07
C ALA A 476 -7.27 24.49 -1.90
N TRP A 477 -6.00 24.85 -1.77
CA TRP A 477 -4.89 24.13 -2.38
C TRP A 477 -4.71 22.73 -1.77
N MET A 478 -4.73 22.62 -0.44
CA MET A 478 -4.69 21.34 0.27
C MET A 478 -5.88 20.45 -0.09
N LEU A 479 -7.10 20.98 -0.08
CA LEU A 479 -8.31 20.24 -0.44
C LEU A 479 -8.23 19.70 -1.88
N ARG A 480 -7.71 20.51 -2.82
CA ARG A 480 -7.48 20.06 -4.19
C ARG A 480 -6.49 18.89 -4.23
N LEU A 481 -5.35 19.01 -3.55
CA LEU A 481 -4.36 17.95 -3.50
C LEU A 481 -4.92 16.68 -2.86
N SER A 482 -5.71 16.80 -1.79
CA SER A 482 -6.37 15.65 -1.14
C SER A 482 -7.34 14.94 -2.07
N ILE A 483 -8.15 15.69 -2.85
CA ILE A 483 -9.06 15.08 -3.84
C ILE A 483 -8.27 14.40 -4.96
N GLN A 484 -7.22 15.05 -5.48
CA GLN A 484 -6.37 14.46 -6.52
C GLN A 484 -5.68 13.19 -6.03
N ALA A 485 -5.13 13.22 -4.82
CA ALA A 485 -4.52 12.06 -4.18
C ALA A 485 -5.54 10.94 -3.97
N GLY A 486 -6.72 11.22 -3.42
CA GLY A 486 -7.78 10.23 -3.22
C GLY A 486 -8.24 9.56 -4.52
N LEU A 487 -8.45 10.35 -5.59
CA LEU A 487 -8.78 9.80 -6.91
C LEU A 487 -7.65 8.95 -7.48
N ALA A 488 -6.41 9.36 -7.26
CA ALA A 488 -5.26 8.62 -7.73
C ALA A 488 -5.05 7.31 -6.95
N LEU A 489 -5.33 7.29 -5.65
CA LEU A 489 -5.34 6.06 -4.85
C LEU A 489 -6.41 5.07 -5.33
N LEU A 490 -7.63 5.55 -5.61
CA LEU A 490 -8.68 4.72 -6.20
C LEU A 490 -8.28 4.17 -7.56
N LEU A 491 -7.60 4.99 -8.37
CA LEU A 491 -7.07 4.56 -9.65
C LEU A 491 -6.01 3.47 -9.49
N ILE A 492 -5.07 3.62 -8.56
CA ILE A 492 -4.06 2.58 -8.31
C ILE A 492 -4.76 1.27 -7.94
N SER A 493 -5.72 1.30 -7.02
CA SER A 493 -6.48 0.10 -6.65
C SER A 493 -7.17 -0.53 -7.86
N ALA A 494 -7.80 0.26 -8.74
CA ALA A 494 -8.41 -0.24 -9.98
C ALA A 494 -7.39 -0.84 -10.95
N LEU A 495 -6.22 -0.22 -11.12
CA LEU A 495 -5.13 -0.75 -11.95
C LEU A 495 -4.60 -2.07 -11.39
N GLN A 496 -4.46 -2.18 -10.07
CA GLN A 496 -4.06 -3.44 -9.43
C GLN A 496 -5.08 -4.56 -9.66
N MET A 497 -6.37 -4.25 -9.85
CA MET A 497 -7.36 -5.27 -10.22
C MET A 497 -7.16 -5.78 -11.66
N CYS A 498 -6.78 -4.90 -12.59
CA CYS A 498 -6.66 -5.23 -14.01
C CYS A 498 -5.27 -5.76 -14.41
N PHE A 499 -4.22 -5.39 -13.67
CA PHE A 499 -2.84 -5.70 -14.02
C PHE A 499 -2.16 -6.55 -12.92
N ARG A 500 -1.11 -7.29 -13.31
CA ARG A 500 -0.28 -8.09 -12.40
C ARG A 500 0.82 -7.26 -11.71
N ILE A 501 0.49 -6.06 -11.24
CA ILE A 501 1.49 -5.10 -10.75
C ILE A 501 1.28 -4.85 -9.26
N GLY A 502 2.38 -4.81 -8.51
CA GLY A 502 2.41 -4.38 -7.12
C GLY A 502 2.05 -2.91 -6.91
N MET A 503 1.91 -2.51 -5.66
CA MET A 503 1.55 -1.12 -5.33
C MET A 503 2.69 -0.14 -5.61
N LEU A 504 3.92 -0.52 -5.23
CA LEU A 504 5.08 0.38 -5.26
C LEU A 504 5.36 0.97 -6.65
N PRO A 505 5.43 0.19 -7.75
CA PRO A 505 5.75 0.77 -9.06
C PRO A 505 4.71 1.79 -9.53
N VAL A 506 3.43 1.57 -9.20
CA VAL A 506 2.34 2.49 -9.59
C VAL A 506 2.41 3.78 -8.77
N VAL A 507 2.65 3.67 -7.46
CA VAL A 507 2.80 4.83 -6.56
C VAL A 507 4.00 5.68 -6.97
N GLU A 508 5.13 5.07 -7.35
CA GLU A 508 6.32 5.79 -7.82
C GLU A 508 6.00 6.65 -9.05
N LEU A 509 5.40 6.07 -10.08
CA LEU A 509 5.05 6.81 -11.29
C LEU A 509 4.02 7.90 -11.01
N LEU A 510 3.00 7.59 -10.21
CA LEU A 510 1.99 8.57 -9.84
C LEU A 510 2.62 9.75 -9.08
N GLY A 511 3.48 9.46 -8.11
CA GLY A 511 4.20 10.46 -7.33
C GLY A 511 5.01 11.40 -8.22
N MET A 512 5.76 10.84 -9.20
CA MET A 512 6.51 11.63 -10.18
C MET A 512 5.60 12.48 -11.06
N THR A 513 4.47 11.92 -11.51
CA THR A 513 3.50 12.62 -12.37
C THR A 513 2.83 13.78 -11.62
N LEU A 514 2.39 13.54 -10.39
CA LEU A 514 1.80 14.58 -9.54
C LEU A 514 2.82 15.65 -9.16
N PHE A 515 4.08 15.28 -8.93
CA PHE A 515 5.16 16.24 -8.66
C PHE A 515 5.39 17.17 -9.86
N ILE A 516 5.45 16.63 -11.09
CA ILE A 516 5.58 17.44 -12.31
C ILE A 516 4.40 18.40 -12.47
N GLU A 517 3.18 17.94 -12.17
CA GLU A 517 1.97 18.75 -12.23
C GLU A 517 1.95 19.85 -11.15
N ALA A 518 2.25 19.52 -9.90
CA ALA A 518 2.11 20.41 -8.74
C ALA A 518 2.98 21.67 -8.82
N PHE A 519 4.17 21.57 -9.44
CA PHE A 519 5.12 22.68 -9.55
C PHE A 519 4.95 23.52 -10.83
N ASP A 520 3.89 23.27 -11.61
CA ASP A 520 3.72 23.84 -12.96
C ASP A 520 4.99 23.66 -13.81
N TYR A 521 5.72 22.55 -13.60
CA TYR A 521 6.97 22.30 -14.35
C TYR A 521 6.70 22.27 -15.84
N LEU A 522 5.52 21.80 -16.26
CA LEU A 522 5.10 21.85 -17.67
C LEU A 522 5.11 23.27 -18.24
N LYS A 523 4.69 24.28 -17.47
CA LYS A 523 4.74 25.70 -17.90
C LYS A 523 6.19 26.17 -18.00
N LYS A 524 7.02 25.86 -17.01
CA LYS A 524 8.44 26.23 -16.99
C LYS A 524 9.25 25.55 -18.10
N ILE A 525 9.03 24.26 -18.33
CA ILE A 525 9.67 23.46 -19.39
C ILE A 525 9.21 23.95 -20.76
N ARG A 526 7.92 24.21 -20.97
CA ARG A 526 7.42 24.80 -22.22
C ARG A 526 8.04 26.17 -22.49
N LEU A 527 8.14 27.03 -21.48
CA LEU A 527 8.78 28.35 -21.60
C LEU A 527 10.28 28.24 -21.89
N PHE A 528 10.95 27.21 -21.36
CA PHE A 528 12.37 26.94 -21.61
C PHE A 528 12.63 26.37 -23.02
N LEU A 529 11.80 25.42 -23.48
CA LEU A 529 11.94 24.79 -24.80
C LEU A 529 11.41 25.67 -25.94
N TRP A 530 10.40 26.50 -25.68
CA TRP A 530 9.82 27.45 -26.64
C TRP A 530 9.70 28.86 -26.05
N PRO A 531 10.84 29.54 -25.80
CA PRO A 531 10.87 30.92 -25.34
C PRO A 531 10.39 31.84 -26.47
N GLY A 532 9.08 32.07 -26.57
CA GLY A 532 8.50 32.92 -27.62
C GLY A 532 7.03 32.72 -27.91
N THR A 533 6.41 31.64 -27.42
CA THR A 533 5.00 31.33 -27.76
C THR A 533 3.95 32.09 -26.95
N ASP A 534 4.31 32.75 -25.84
CA ASP A 534 3.39 33.55 -25.02
C ASP A 534 3.47 35.07 -25.32
N ASN A 535 4.41 35.50 -26.16
CA ASN A 535 4.44 36.87 -26.69
C ASN A 535 3.45 36.96 -27.85
N VAL A 536 2.15 37.07 -27.55
CA VAL A 536 1.21 37.69 -28.48
C VAL A 536 1.50 39.20 -28.42
N PRO A 537 2.13 39.81 -29.44
CA PRO A 537 2.35 41.24 -29.46
C PRO A 537 1.02 41.88 -29.86
N GLY A 538 0.34 42.54 -28.91
CA GLY A 538 -0.81 43.35 -29.29
C GLY A 538 -1.90 43.53 -28.25
N ILE A 539 -1.58 44.06 -27.07
CA ILE A 539 -2.53 44.92 -26.34
C ILE A 539 -1.74 46.11 -25.80
N HIS A 540 -1.40 47.06 -26.68
CA HIS A 540 -1.22 48.44 -26.26
C HIS A 540 -2.60 48.96 -25.86
N LYS A 541 -2.80 49.22 -24.56
CA LYS A 541 -3.94 50.00 -24.08
C LYS A 541 -3.74 51.47 -24.49
N PRO A 542 -4.71 52.15 -25.12
CA PRO A 542 -4.89 53.58 -24.92
C PRO A 542 -5.36 53.88 -23.49
#